data_AF-A0A7V1U5M6-F1
#
_entry.id   AF-A0A7V1U5M6-F1
#
_cell.length_a   1.000
_cell.length_b   1.000
_cell.length_c   1.000
_cell.angle_alpha   90.00
_cell.angle_beta   90.00
_cell.angle_gamma   90.00
#
_symmetry.space_group_name_H-M   'P 1'
#
loop_
_entity.id
_entity.type
_entity.pdbx_description
1 polymer ?
#
loop_
_entity_poly.entity_id
_entity_poly.type
_entity_poly.pdbx_seq_one_letter_code
_entity_poly.pdbx_strand_id
1 'polypeptide(L)'
;MLAAALLGVFVAWWTGALELRARAQREGLLLAAGLSLAPSVGLLLFSVFSGINLLWETYTRSSAVGAALLLGGAIAAIGPARAYRIVLLVTVIFALLTTGGRWHSDQDWRGAAAEVNALVHDPSTPVLMHAAFIEGAHVEFFDDPEHRSQLLAQLSRYPVEGSVVPVPYNLTGESERYLENVVVPKVTASDGFVLVTLEPIAPFAEWLQARLGPLGFESRQVGEHGAVRVTVFQRGGSLRSAVQPTTGAMPA
;
A
#
# COMPACT_ATOMS: atom_id res chain seq x y z
N MET A 1 -11.36 -16.14 -8.02
CA MET A 1 -12.36 -16.36 -9.10
C MET A 1 -12.52 -17.83 -9.46
N LEU A 2 -11.47 -18.56 -9.86
CA LEU A 2 -11.58 -20.00 -10.20
C LEU A 2 -12.17 -20.85 -9.06
N ALA A 3 -11.71 -20.66 -7.82
CA ALA A 3 -12.26 -21.35 -6.65
C ALA A 3 -13.77 -21.09 -6.44
N ALA A 4 -14.23 -19.88 -6.75
CA ALA A 4 -15.65 -19.52 -6.65
C ALA A 4 -16.50 -20.22 -7.71
N ALA A 5 -15.98 -20.29 -8.95
CA ALA A 5 -16.65 -21.03 -10.02
C ALA A 5 -16.71 -22.53 -9.71
N LEU A 6 -15.63 -23.12 -9.17
CA LEU A 6 -15.62 -24.51 -8.72
C LEU A 6 -16.62 -24.77 -7.58
N LEU A 7 -16.72 -23.86 -6.61
CA LEU A 7 -17.73 -23.93 -5.56
C LEU A 7 -19.15 -23.84 -6.14
N GLY A 8 -19.37 -22.94 -7.10
CA GLY A 8 -20.64 -22.84 -7.82
C GLY A 8 -21.01 -24.13 -8.55
N VAL A 9 -20.04 -24.74 -9.24
CA VAL A 9 -20.20 -26.05 -9.91
C VAL A 9 -20.54 -27.15 -8.91
N PHE A 10 -19.87 -27.18 -7.75
CA PHE A 10 -20.15 -28.14 -6.68
C PHE A 10 -21.57 -27.99 -6.12
N VAL A 11 -22.01 -26.76 -5.84
CA VAL A 11 -23.40 -26.49 -5.39
C VAL A 11 -24.41 -26.88 -6.47
N ALA A 12 -24.13 -26.56 -7.73
CA ALA A 12 -24.98 -26.94 -8.85
C ALA A 12 -25.10 -28.46 -9.00
N TRP A 13 -23.98 -29.18 -8.91
CA TRP A 13 -23.93 -30.66 -8.94
C TRP A 13 -24.75 -31.30 -7.83
N TRP A 14 -24.67 -30.78 -6.61
CA TRP A 14 -25.48 -31.27 -5.50
C TRP A 14 -26.99 -31.10 -5.79
N THR A 15 -27.37 -29.99 -6.44
CA THR A 15 -28.79 -29.69 -6.71
C THR A 15 -29.37 -30.30 -7.99
N GLY A 16 -28.57 -31.02 -8.80
CA GLY A 16 -29.01 -31.67 -10.03
C GLY A 16 -27.88 -32.01 -11.01
N ALA A 17 -28.23 -32.53 -12.19
CA ALA A 17 -27.24 -32.92 -13.20
C ALA A 17 -26.50 -31.72 -13.81
N LEU A 18 -25.19 -31.86 -14.02
CA LEU A 18 -24.36 -30.95 -14.80
C LEU A 18 -24.20 -31.50 -16.21
N GLU A 19 -24.61 -30.71 -17.19
CA GLU A 19 -24.34 -31.00 -18.61
C GLU A 19 -23.54 -29.84 -19.19
N LEU A 20 -22.44 -30.16 -19.87
CA LEU A 20 -21.64 -29.20 -20.62
C LEU A 20 -22.05 -29.22 -22.08
N ARG A 21 -22.30 -28.03 -22.62
CA ARG A 21 -22.54 -27.81 -24.05
C ARG A 21 -21.37 -27.02 -24.60
N ALA A 22 -20.67 -27.61 -25.57
CA ALA A 22 -19.62 -26.91 -26.29
C ALA A 22 -20.26 -25.71 -27.02
N ARG A 23 -19.95 -24.50 -26.52
CA ARG A 23 -20.50 -23.25 -27.05
C ARG A 23 -19.43 -22.28 -27.52
N ALA A 24 -18.17 -22.52 -27.15
CA ALA A 24 -17.06 -21.65 -27.48
C ALA A 24 -16.49 -21.97 -28.86
N GLN A 25 -16.43 -20.95 -29.72
CA GLN A 25 -15.70 -21.03 -30.99
C GLN A 25 -14.20 -20.99 -30.71
N ARG A 26 -13.43 -21.77 -31.49
CA ARG A 26 -11.96 -21.87 -31.35
C ARG A 26 -11.29 -20.49 -31.39
N GLU A 27 -11.74 -19.62 -32.28
CA GLU A 27 -11.21 -18.26 -32.43
C GLU A 27 -11.44 -17.41 -31.18
N GLY A 28 -12.62 -17.50 -30.58
CA GLY A 28 -12.93 -16.81 -29.31
C GLY A 28 -12.07 -17.30 -28.14
N LEU A 29 -11.78 -18.61 -28.09
CA LEU A 29 -10.87 -19.17 -27.08
C LEU A 29 -9.43 -18.69 -27.28
N LEU A 30 -8.95 -18.65 -28.52
CA LEU A 30 -7.62 -18.15 -28.85
C LEU A 30 -7.48 -16.66 -28.52
N LEU A 31 -8.50 -15.85 -28.83
CA LEU A 31 -8.52 -14.44 -28.48
C LEU A 31 -8.49 -14.24 -26.97
N ALA A 32 -9.35 -14.95 -26.22
CA ALA A 32 -9.43 -14.82 -24.76
C ALA A 32 -8.13 -15.31 -24.07
N ALA A 33 -7.54 -16.41 -24.54
CA ALA A 33 -6.24 -16.88 -24.08
C ALA A 33 -5.12 -15.89 -24.41
N GLY A 34 -5.13 -15.33 -25.64
CA GLY A 34 -4.20 -14.28 -26.06
C GLY A 34 -4.29 -13.04 -25.17
N LEU A 35 -5.49 -12.52 -24.93
CA LEU A 35 -5.72 -11.40 -24.01
C LEU A 35 -5.33 -11.71 -22.57
N SER A 36 -5.45 -12.97 -22.14
CA SER A 36 -5.07 -13.37 -20.79
C SER A 36 -3.56 -13.45 -20.62
N LEU A 37 -2.83 -13.88 -21.65
CA LEU A 37 -1.39 -14.16 -21.54
C LEU A 37 -0.52 -13.06 -22.12
N ALA A 38 -0.87 -12.50 -23.28
CA ALA A 38 -0.03 -11.58 -24.02
C ALA A 38 0.39 -10.33 -23.23
N PRO A 39 -0.47 -9.66 -22.45
CA PRO A 39 -0.04 -8.50 -21.66
C PRO A 39 0.99 -8.90 -20.59
N SER A 40 0.72 -9.96 -19.82
CA SER A 40 1.65 -10.43 -18.77
C SER A 40 2.96 -10.96 -19.34
N VAL A 41 2.91 -11.70 -20.45
CA VAL A 41 4.11 -12.19 -21.15
C VAL A 41 4.90 -11.01 -21.74
N GLY A 42 4.22 -10.03 -22.34
CA GLY A 42 4.85 -8.82 -22.86
C GLY A 42 5.55 -8.02 -21.76
N LEU A 43 4.91 -7.84 -20.60
CA LEU A 43 5.51 -7.20 -19.43
C LEU A 43 6.69 -8.00 -18.88
N LEU A 44 6.60 -9.33 -18.83
CA LEU A 44 7.70 -10.20 -18.42
C LEU A 44 8.90 -10.06 -19.37
N LEU A 45 8.67 -10.16 -20.68
CA LEU A 45 9.72 -10.02 -21.68
C LEU A 45 10.36 -8.64 -21.57
N PHE A 46 9.56 -7.57 -21.52
CA PHE A 46 10.08 -6.22 -21.35
C PHE A 46 10.88 -6.08 -20.07
N SER A 47 10.41 -6.63 -18.95
CA SER A 47 11.10 -6.58 -17.67
C SER A 47 12.46 -7.28 -17.72
N VAL A 48 12.52 -8.47 -18.34
CA VAL A 48 13.77 -9.22 -18.53
C VAL A 48 14.75 -8.48 -19.44
N PHE A 49 14.28 -7.88 -20.54
CA PHE A 49 15.16 -7.20 -21.50
C PHE A 49 15.61 -5.80 -21.05
N SER A 50 14.78 -5.07 -20.30
CA SER A 50 15.09 -3.72 -19.83
C SER A 50 15.76 -3.68 -18.46
N GLY A 51 15.65 -4.74 -17.67
CA GLY A 51 16.05 -4.74 -16.26
C GLY A 51 15.09 -3.96 -15.34
N ILE A 52 14.01 -3.39 -15.87
CA ILE A 52 13.00 -2.66 -15.10
C ILE A 52 11.96 -3.65 -14.60
N ASN A 53 11.70 -3.68 -13.28
CA ASN A 53 10.68 -4.58 -12.72
C ASN A 53 9.26 -4.03 -12.96
N LEU A 54 8.57 -4.57 -13.97
CA LEU A 54 7.18 -4.21 -14.32
C LEU A 54 6.15 -5.25 -13.86
N LEU A 55 6.55 -6.27 -13.10
CA LEU A 55 5.66 -7.37 -12.68
C LEU A 55 4.80 -7.02 -11.46
N TRP A 56 4.45 -5.74 -11.32
CA TRP A 56 3.54 -5.28 -10.28
C TRP A 56 2.10 -5.65 -10.63
N GLU A 57 1.31 -5.94 -9.59
CA GLU A 57 -0.08 -6.38 -9.71
C GLU A 57 -0.91 -5.42 -10.58
N THR A 58 -0.67 -4.11 -10.48
CA THR A 58 -1.39 -3.09 -11.24
C THR A 58 -1.22 -3.24 -12.75
N TYR A 59 -0.02 -3.58 -13.23
CA TYR A 59 0.26 -3.68 -14.68
C TYR A 59 -0.28 -4.98 -15.28
N THR A 60 -0.33 -6.06 -14.48
CA THR A 60 -0.87 -7.35 -14.91
C THR A 60 -2.40 -7.40 -14.92
N ARG A 61 -3.11 -6.37 -14.42
CA ARG A 61 -4.58 -6.30 -14.45
C ARG A 61 -5.18 -6.37 -15.85
N SER A 62 -4.46 -5.94 -16.88
CA SER A 62 -4.93 -6.04 -18.27
C SER A 62 -5.16 -7.50 -18.71
N SER A 63 -4.38 -8.44 -18.18
CA SER A 63 -4.58 -9.89 -18.38
C SER A 63 -5.89 -10.42 -17.76
N ALA A 64 -6.49 -9.71 -16.80
CA ALA A 64 -7.73 -10.14 -16.16
C ALA A 64 -8.92 -10.17 -17.14
N VAL A 65 -8.88 -9.37 -18.21
CA VAL A 65 -9.93 -9.33 -19.25
C VAL A 65 -10.04 -10.68 -19.95
N GLY A 66 -8.92 -11.24 -20.42
CA GLY A 66 -8.91 -12.55 -21.07
C GLY A 66 -9.33 -13.67 -20.13
N ALA A 67 -8.86 -13.64 -18.88
CA ALA A 67 -9.27 -14.59 -17.85
C ALA A 67 -10.78 -14.53 -17.57
N ALA A 68 -11.37 -13.33 -17.54
CA ALA A 68 -12.81 -13.14 -17.37
C ALA A 68 -13.61 -13.69 -18.55
N LEU A 69 -13.13 -13.50 -19.80
CA LEU A 69 -13.76 -14.07 -20.99
C LEU A 69 -13.73 -15.60 -21.00
N LEU A 70 -12.58 -16.20 -20.65
CA LEU A 70 -12.45 -17.66 -20.53
C LEU A 70 -13.38 -18.22 -19.45
N LEU A 71 -13.42 -17.58 -18.28
CA LEU A 71 -14.28 -17.99 -17.18
C LEU A 71 -15.77 -17.83 -17.53
N GLY A 72 -16.14 -16.70 -18.11
CA GLY A 72 -17.50 -16.44 -18.58
C GLY A 72 -17.94 -17.44 -19.65
N GLY A 73 -17.06 -17.77 -20.59
CA GLY A 73 -17.28 -18.82 -21.59
C GLY A 73 -17.47 -20.21 -20.97
N ALA A 74 -16.66 -20.56 -19.98
CA ALA A 74 -16.79 -21.82 -19.24
C ALA A 74 -18.13 -21.90 -18.48
N ILE A 75 -18.55 -20.82 -17.83
CA ILE A 75 -19.86 -20.75 -17.16
C ILE A 75 -20.99 -20.84 -18.20
N ALA A 76 -20.87 -20.16 -19.34
CA ALA A 76 -21.87 -20.18 -20.42
C ALA A 76 -22.02 -21.53 -21.13
N ALA A 77 -21.05 -22.43 -20.96
CA ALA A 77 -21.12 -23.81 -21.45
C ALA A 77 -22.03 -24.70 -20.57
N ILE A 78 -22.43 -24.26 -19.38
CA ILE A 78 -23.33 -25.01 -18.51
C ILE A 78 -24.74 -25.02 -19.14
N GLY A 79 -25.20 -26.21 -19.55
CA GLY A 79 -26.46 -26.40 -20.26
C GLY A 79 -27.69 -26.10 -19.40
N PRO A 80 -27.85 -26.70 -18.21
CA PRO A 80 -29.03 -26.51 -17.39
C PRO A 80 -29.11 -25.07 -16.85
N ALA A 81 -30.21 -24.37 -17.16
CA ALA A 81 -30.39 -22.97 -16.79
C ALA A 81 -30.28 -22.72 -15.27
N ARG A 82 -30.74 -23.67 -14.46
CA ARG A 82 -30.63 -23.61 -12.99
C ARG A 82 -29.17 -23.68 -12.54
N ALA A 83 -28.40 -24.64 -13.06
CA ALA A 83 -26.97 -24.79 -12.75
C ALA A 83 -26.18 -23.55 -13.19
N TYR A 84 -26.41 -23.06 -14.41
CA TYR A 84 -25.82 -21.81 -14.91
C TYR A 84 -26.05 -20.64 -13.96
N ARG A 85 -27.30 -20.41 -13.53
CA ARG A 85 -27.64 -19.31 -12.61
C ARG A 85 -26.96 -19.45 -11.25
N ILE A 86 -26.91 -20.66 -10.69
CA ILE A 86 -26.24 -20.92 -9.42
C ILE A 86 -24.75 -20.61 -9.53
N VAL A 87 -24.07 -21.15 -10.54
CA VAL A 87 -22.62 -20.92 -10.74
C VAL A 87 -22.32 -19.44 -10.96
N LEU A 88 -23.14 -18.77 -11.78
CA LEU A 88 -23.01 -17.34 -12.03
C LEU A 88 -23.18 -16.53 -10.73
N LEU A 89 -24.24 -16.78 -9.96
CA LEU A 89 -24.52 -16.06 -8.72
C LEU A 89 -23.42 -16.28 -7.67
N VAL A 90 -22.98 -17.52 -7.46
CA VAL A 90 -21.89 -17.83 -6.53
C VAL A 90 -20.61 -17.12 -6.95
N THR A 91 -20.30 -17.13 -8.25
CA THR A 91 -19.11 -16.43 -8.78
C THR A 91 -19.20 -14.93 -8.55
N VAL A 92 -20.35 -14.30 -8.83
CA VAL A 92 -20.55 -12.85 -8.65
C VAL A 92 -20.52 -12.46 -7.18
N ILE A 93 -21.21 -13.19 -6.31
CA ILE A 93 -21.22 -12.90 -4.86
C ILE A 93 -19.81 -13.02 -4.29
N PHE A 94 -19.10 -14.11 -4.61
CA PHE A 94 -17.74 -14.29 -4.13
C PHE A 94 -16.81 -13.21 -4.69
N ALA A 95 -16.96 -12.83 -5.96
CA ALA A 95 -16.22 -11.71 -6.54
C ALA A 95 -16.47 -10.41 -5.76
N LEU A 96 -17.72 -10.07 -5.48
CA LEU A 96 -18.08 -8.89 -4.70
C LEU A 96 -17.55 -8.96 -3.26
N LEU A 97 -17.59 -10.11 -2.59
CA LEU A 97 -17.08 -10.26 -1.22
C LEU A 97 -15.55 -10.18 -1.14
N THR A 98 -14.84 -10.60 -2.18
CA THR A 98 -13.36 -10.63 -2.19
C THR A 98 -12.74 -9.38 -2.77
N THR A 99 -13.46 -8.65 -3.63
CA THR A 99 -12.96 -7.45 -4.31
C THR A 99 -13.72 -6.19 -3.92
N GLY A 100 -15.01 -6.28 -3.58
CA GLY A 100 -15.83 -5.15 -3.14
C GLY A 100 -15.35 -4.64 -1.79
N GLY A 101 -14.88 -3.39 -1.76
CA GLY A 101 -14.32 -2.74 -0.57
C GLY A 101 -12.80 -2.55 -0.61
N ARG A 102 -12.05 -3.35 -1.39
CA ARG A 102 -10.58 -3.21 -1.55
C ARG A 102 -10.17 -2.28 -2.70
N TRP A 103 -11.07 -1.43 -3.16
CA TRP A 103 -10.86 -0.56 -4.33
C TRP A 103 -10.04 0.69 -4.01
N HIS A 104 -9.92 1.02 -2.72
CA HIS A 104 -9.08 2.12 -2.25
C HIS A 104 -7.81 1.52 -1.68
N SER A 105 -6.71 2.26 -1.85
CA SER A 105 -5.44 1.94 -1.19
C SER A 105 -5.69 1.59 0.27
N ASP A 106 -4.96 0.62 0.81
CA ASP A 106 -4.98 0.32 2.24
C ASP A 106 -4.28 1.42 3.04
N GLN A 107 -4.41 2.70 2.68
CA GLN A 107 -3.75 3.82 3.34
C GLN A 107 -4.79 4.61 4.13
N ASP A 108 -4.70 4.58 5.46
CA ASP A 108 -5.52 5.42 6.32
C ASP A 108 -4.76 6.70 6.72
N TRP A 109 -4.66 7.62 5.77
CA TRP A 109 -4.06 8.94 6.00
C TRP A 109 -4.80 9.78 7.04
N ARG A 110 -6.09 9.52 7.26
CA ARG A 110 -6.86 10.21 8.30
C ARG A 110 -6.40 9.77 9.69
N GLY A 111 -6.30 8.45 9.90
CA GLY A 111 -5.80 7.87 11.14
C GLY A 111 -4.36 8.32 11.41
N ALA A 112 -3.49 8.25 10.41
CA ALA A 112 -2.10 8.69 10.53
C ALA A 112 -1.98 10.18 10.89
N ALA A 113 -2.74 11.05 10.22
CA ALA A 113 -2.73 12.47 10.55
C ALA A 113 -3.26 12.76 11.97
N ALA A 114 -4.32 12.06 12.40
CA ALA A 114 -4.83 12.19 13.76
C ALA A 114 -3.80 11.75 14.81
N GLU A 115 -3.08 10.66 14.56
CA GLU A 115 -1.99 10.17 15.43
C GLU A 115 -0.84 11.19 15.52
N VAL A 116 -0.39 11.73 14.37
CA VAL A 116 0.65 12.78 14.34
C VAL A 116 0.20 14.01 15.13
N ASN A 117 -1.03 14.47 14.93
CA ASN A 117 -1.56 15.66 15.61
C ASN A 117 -1.74 15.46 17.11
N ALA A 118 -1.95 14.22 17.57
CA ALA A 118 -1.97 13.88 18.98
C ALA A 118 -0.57 13.88 19.63
N LEU A 119 0.48 13.64 18.84
CA LEU A 119 1.87 13.56 19.29
C LEU A 119 2.61 14.90 19.21
N VAL A 120 2.25 15.75 18.25
CA VAL A 120 2.92 17.02 17.99
C VAL A 120 2.22 18.14 18.76
N HIS A 121 2.89 18.66 19.79
CA HIS A 121 2.39 19.79 20.58
C HIS A 121 3.11 21.11 20.28
N ASP A 122 4.33 21.05 19.73
CA ASP A 122 5.12 22.20 19.33
C ASP A 122 5.12 22.31 17.80
N PRO A 123 4.66 23.43 17.21
CA PRO A 123 4.69 23.68 15.76
C PRO A 123 6.07 23.56 15.11
N SER A 124 7.16 23.69 15.88
CA SER A 124 8.52 23.52 15.40
C SER A 124 8.98 22.06 15.32
N THR A 125 8.22 21.11 15.90
CA THR A 125 8.54 19.68 15.88
C THR A 125 8.66 19.19 14.44
N PRO A 126 9.79 18.60 14.03
CA PRO A 126 9.94 18.07 12.68
C PRO A 126 8.99 16.88 12.45
N VAL A 127 8.26 16.92 11.34
CA VAL A 127 7.44 15.80 10.85
C VAL A 127 7.97 15.39 9.48
N LEU A 128 8.73 14.31 9.47
CA LEU A 128 9.27 13.71 8.26
C LEU A 128 8.14 12.99 7.51
N MET A 129 7.80 13.46 6.32
CA MET A 129 6.67 12.95 5.54
C MET A 129 7.16 12.35 4.22
N HIS A 130 6.90 11.06 4.01
CA HIS A 130 7.31 10.37 2.80
C HIS A 130 6.58 10.90 1.55
N ALA A 131 7.34 11.43 0.59
CA ALA A 131 6.90 11.79 -0.76
C ALA A 131 6.78 10.52 -1.62
N ALA A 132 5.69 9.78 -1.44
CA ALA A 132 5.49 8.46 -2.03
C ALA A 132 5.15 8.46 -3.54
N PHE A 133 5.17 9.61 -4.20
CA PHE A 133 5.10 9.72 -5.66
C PHE A 133 6.49 9.50 -6.27
N ILE A 134 6.56 8.98 -7.49
CA ILE A 134 7.85 8.69 -8.15
C ILE A 134 8.68 9.96 -8.38
N GLU A 135 8.00 11.10 -8.55
CA GLU A 135 8.58 12.43 -8.62
C GLU A 135 9.36 12.78 -7.34
N GLY A 136 9.00 12.20 -6.18
CA GLY A 136 9.71 12.34 -4.91
C GLY A 136 11.09 11.68 -4.90
N ALA A 137 11.50 11.01 -5.98
CA ALA A 137 12.88 10.60 -6.20
C ALA A 137 13.82 11.77 -6.56
N HIS A 138 13.25 12.89 -7.04
CA HIS A 138 13.99 14.10 -7.42
C HIS A 138 13.95 15.10 -6.25
N VAL A 139 15.02 15.13 -5.45
CA VAL A 139 15.08 15.90 -4.21
C VAL A 139 15.01 17.41 -4.42
N GLU A 140 15.38 17.89 -5.60
CA GLU A 140 15.27 19.28 -6.04
C GLU A 140 13.80 19.78 -6.06
N PHE A 141 12.82 18.87 -6.15
CA PHE A 141 11.40 19.23 -6.14
C PHE A 141 10.86 19.56 -4.75
N PHE A 142 11.62 19.30 -3.68
CA PHE A 142 11.15 19.55 -2.31
C PHE A 142 11.10 21.02 -1.93
N ASP A 143 11.94 21.84 -2.57
CA ASP A 143 12.01 23.28 -2.34
C ASP A 143 11.23 24.07 -3.39
N ASP A 144 10.78 23.42 -4.47
CA ASP A 144 9.91 24.03 -5.47
C ASP A 144 8.44 24.03 -4.97
N PRO A 145 7.82 25.21 -4.75
CA PRO A 145 6.44 25.30 -4.28
C PRO A 145 5.41 24.58 -5.17
N GLU A 146 5.61 24.57 -6.49
CA GLU A 146 4.67 23.94 -7.42
C GLU A 146 4.68 22.42 -7.26
N HIS A 147 5.87 21.83 -7.20
CA HIS A 147 6.05 20.39 -7.07
C HIS A 147 5.79 19.89 -5.65
N ARG A 148 6.21 20.64 -4.63
CA ARG A 148 6.04 20.27 -3.21
C ARG A 148 4.59 20.00 -2.85
N SER A 149 3.66 20.80 -3.39
CA SER A 149 2.22 20.62 -3.16
C SER A 149 1.70 19.27 -3.69
N GLN A 150 2.27 18.79 -4.80
CA GLN A 150 1.91 17.54 -5.44
C GLN A 150 2.53 16.35 -4.67
N LEU A 151 3.79 16.47 -4.27
CA LEU A 151 4.51 15.44 -3.52
C LEU A 151 3.89 15.12 -2.16
N LEU A 152 3.23 16.12 -1.56
CA LEU A 152 2.56 16.02 -0.27
C LEU A 152 1.04 16.23 -0.40
N ALA A 153 0.46 15.87 -1.54
CA ALA A 153 -0.95 16.13 -1.85
C ALA A 153 -1.94 15.60 -0.79
N GLN A 154 -1.58 14.53 -0.08
CA GLN A 154 -2.37 13.99 1.05
C GLN A 154 -2.65 15.04 2.14
N LEU A 155 -1.72 15.98 2.36
CA LEU A 155 -1.84 17.02 3.39
C LEU A 155 -2.89 18.07 3.06
N SER A 156 -3.30 18.20 1.79
CA SER A 156 -4.42 19.07 1.40
C SER A 156 -5.75 18.62 2.02
N ARG A 157 -5.88 17.32 2.30
CA ARG A 157 -7.09 16.73 2.89
C ARG A 157 -6.90 16.31 4.34
N TYR A 158 -5.70 15.86 4.69
CA TYR A 158 -5.34 15.37 6.02
C TYR A 158 -4.14 16.16 6.55
N PRO A 159 -4.36 17.42 6.98
CA PRO A 159 -3.28 18.27 7.47
C PRO A 159 -2.69 17.69 8.76
N VAL A 160 -1.38 17.86 8.90
CA VAL A 160 -0.64 17.48 10.10
C VAL A 160 -0.03 18.71 10.78
N GLU A 161 0.06 18.67 12.09
CA GLU A 161 0.74 19.67 12.91
C GLU A 161 2.27 19.52 12.81
N GLY A 162 3.00 20.58 13.15
CA GLY A 162 4.46 20.60 13.15
C GLY A 162 5.09 21.08 11.84
N SER A 163 6.41 20.99 11.77
CA SER A 163 7.22 21.43 10.63
C SER A 163 7.45 20.26 9.67
N VAL A 164 6.65 20.20 8.61
CA VAL A 164 6.73 19.12 7.60
C VAL A 164 8.02 19.18 6.78
N VAL A 165 8.78 18.10 6.78
CA VAL A 165 10.00 17.90 5.98
C VAL A 165 9.79 16.69 5.07
N PRO A 166 9.89 16.83 3.73
CA PRO A 166 9.75 15.70 2.83
C PRO A 166 10.86 14.67 3.04
N VAL A 167 10.51 13.40 2.93
CA VAL A 167 11.44 12.28 2.80
C VAL A 167 11.33 11.74 1.37
N PRO A 168 12.46 11.43 0.70
CA PRO A 168 12.45 10.94 -0.68
C PRO A 168 11.63 9.69 -0.92
N TYR A 169 11.32 9.42 -2.19
CA TYR A 169 10.60 8.22 -2.62
C TYR A 169 11.36 6.93 -2.28
N ASN A 170 12.69 6.94 -2.39
CA ASN A 170 13.54 5.77 -2.18
C ASN A 170 14.93 6.17 -1.64
N LEU A 171 15.75 5.18 -1.29
CA LEU A 171 17.13 5.37 -0.82
C LEU A 171 18.13 5.17 -1.98
N THR A 172 18.21 6.16 -2.87
CA THR A 172 19.31 6.25 -3.85
C THR A 172 20.49 7.03 -3.26
N GLY A 173 21.67 6.98 -3.90
CA GLY A 173 22.82 7.78 -3.45
C GLY A 173 22.58 9.30 -3.46
N GLU A 174 21.59 9.79 -4.22
CA GLU A 174 21.15 11.19 -4.15
C GLU A 174 20.23 11.45 -2.96
N SER A 175 19.20 10.61 -2.80
CA SER A 175 18.29 10.65 -1.65
C SER A 175 19.04 10.55 -0.32
N GLU A 176 20.03 9.67 -0.22
CA GLU A 176 20.85 9.52 0.98
C GLU A 176 21.65 10.79 1.28
N ARG A 177 22.26 11.41 0.27
CA ARG A 177 22.94 12.71 0.43
C ARG A 177 21.99 13.79 0.90
N TYR A 178 20.75 13.83 0.40
CA TYR A 178 19.73 14.76 0.89
C TYR A 178 19.39 14.49 2.36
N LEU A 179 19.16 13.23 2.73
CA LEU A 179 18.86 12.87 4.11
C LEU A 179 20.00 13.25 5.06
N GLU A 180 21.25 12.96 4.70
CA GLU A 180 22.43 13.27 5.51
C GLU A 180 22.69 14.76 5.65
N ASN A 181 22.56 15.53 4.57
CA ASN A 181 22.94 16.95 4.57
C ASN A 181 21.80 17.90 4.96
N VAL A 182 20.54 17.48 4.81
CA VAL A 182 19.37 18.34 5.03
C VAL A 182 18.50 17.83 6.17
N VAL A 183 18.13 16.55 6.16
CA VAL A 183 17.16 16.01 7.13
C VAL A 183 17.81 15.76 8.48
N VAL A 184 18.95 15.07 8.53
CA VAL A 184 19.66 14.74 9.77
C VAL A 184 20.00 16.00 10.59
N PRO A 185 20.55 17.09 10.01
CA PRO A 185 20.80 18.31 10.77
C PRO A 185 19.53 18.95 11.34
N LYS A 186 18.42 18.91 10.59
CA LYS A 186 17.12 19.45 11.05
C LYS A 186 16.57 18.68 12.24
N VAL A 187 16.58 17.34 12.18
CA VAL A 187 15.99 16.51 13.26
C VAL A 187 16.88 16.41 14.49
N THR A 188 18.21 16.51 14.33
CA THR A 188 19.15 16.51 15.46
C THR A 188 19.14 17.82 16.25
N ALA A 189 18.59 18.90 15.69
CA ALA A 189 18.33 20.15 16.41
C ALA A 189 17.13 20.06 17.37
N SER A 190 16.33 19.00 17.31
CA SER A 190 15.18 18.75 18.17
C SER A 190 15.43 17.56 19.11
N ASP A 191 14.69 17.49 20.22
CA ASP A 191 14.73 16.34 21.16
C ASP A 191 13.88 15.15 20.68
N GLY A 192 13.02 15.37 19.70
CA GLY A 192 12.24 14.33 19.04
C GLY A 192 11.64 14.81 17.73
N PHE A 193 11.22 13.85 16.92
CA PHE A 193 10.54 14.08 15.65
C PHE A 193 9.64 12.89 15.30
N VAL A 194 8.73 13.10 14.35
CA VAL A 194 7.83 12.06 13.85
C VAL A 194 8.20 11.71 12.41
N LEU A 195 8.22 10.42 12.09
CA LEU A 195 8.40 9.89 10.75
C LEU A 195 7.09 9.24 10.30
N VAL A 196 6.59 9.65 9.14
CA VAL A 196 5.41 9.09 8.49
C VAL A 196 5.84 8.48 7.15
N THR A 197 5.78 7.16 7.05
CA THR A 197 6.22 6.41 5.86
C THR A 197 5.11 5.56 5.28
N LEU A 198 5.23 5.31 3.98
CA LEU A 198 4.43 4.35 3.22
C LEU A 198 5.26 3.09 2.99
N GLU A 199 4.90 2.02 3.68
CA GLU A 199 5.57 0.72 3.55
C GLU A 199 4.99 -0.08 2.36
N PRO A 200 5.78 -0.95 1.70
CA PRO A 200 7.16 -1.31 1.98
C PRO A 200 8.18 -0.58 1.07
N ILE A 201 7.93 0.66 0.67
CA ILE A 201 8.70 1.30 -0.41
C ILE A 201 10.20 1.40 -0.08
N ALA A 202 10.54 1.89 1.11
CA ALA A 202 11.93 2.01 1.55
C ALA A 202 12.07 2.03 3.09
N PRO A 203 13.14 1.43 3.65
CA PRO A 203 13.35 1.25 5.09
C PRO A 203 13.90 2.53 5.75
N PHE A 204 13.15 3.64 5.69
CA PHE A 204 13.60 4.92 6.22
C PHE A 204 13.76 4.92 7.75
N ALA A 205 12.93 4.16 8.47
CA ALA A 205 13.01 4.07 9.92
C ALA A 205 14.33 3.42 10.36
N GLU A 206 14.69 2.29 9.74
CA GLU A 206 15.96 1.60 9.97
C GLU A 206 17.14 2.46 9.54
N TRP A 207 17.01 3.12 8.38
CA TRP A 207 18.05 4.02 7.88
C TRP A 207 18.31 5.15 8.87
N LEU A 208 17.28 5.82 9.39
CA LEU A 208 17.42 6.89 10.37
C LEU A 208 17.93 6.37 11.72
N GLN A 209 17.43 5.23 12.19
CA GLN A 209 17.87 4.62 13.45
C GLN A 209 19.37 4.32 13.44
N ALA A 210 19.90 3.81 12.32
CA ALA A 210 21.34 3.53 12.19
C ALA A 210 22.22 4.79 12.33
N ARG A 211 21.72 5.98 11.94
CA ARG A 211 22.47 7.24 11.95
C ARG A 211 22.26 8.03 13.25
N LEU A 212 21.05 7.99 13.78
CA LEU A 212 20.64 8.79 14.94
C LEU A 212 20.77 8.03 16.27
N GLY A 213 20.79 6.69 16.23
CA GLY A 213 21.05 5.84 17.40
C GLY A 213 22.32 6.20 18.16
N PRO A 214 23.48 6.38 17.49
CA PRO A 214 24.71 6.86 18.12
C PRO A 214 24.59 8.26 18.77
N LEU A 215 23.62 9.06 18.34
CA LEU A 215 23.30 10.38 18.90
C LEU A 215 22.27 10.31 20.05
N GLY A 216 21.92 9.10 20.49
CA GLY A 216 21.00 8.85 21.58
C GLY A 216 19.53 8.84 21.18
N PHE A 217 19.19 8.80 19.89
CA PHE A 217 17.80 8.66 19.46
C PHE A 217 17.34 7.19 19.50
N GLU A 218 16.16 6.98 20.03
CA GLU A 218 15.43 5.72 19.99
C GLU A 218 14.16 5.90 19.17
N SER A 219 13.87 4.91 18.31
CA SER A 219 12.64 4.89 17.52
C SER A 219 11.60 3.93 18.11
N ARG A 220 10.34 4.33 18.01
CA ARG A 220 9.19 3.51 18.39
C ARG A 220 8.07 3.72 17.38
N GLN A 221 7.63 2.64 16.74
CA GLN A 221 6.40 2.69 15.93
C GLN A 221 5.22 2.87 16.89
N VAL A 222 4.38 3.88 16.61
CA VAL A 222 3.24 4.25 17.47
C VAL A 222 1.91 4.02 16.77
N GLY A 223 1.90 4.01 15.43
CA GLY A 223 0.69 3.83 14.64
C GLY A 223 0.92 2.97 13.39
N GLU A 224 -0.06 2.13 13.10
CA GLU A 224 -0.21 1.38 11.86
C GLU A 224 -1.60 1.67 11.28
N HIS A 225 -1.63 2.44 10.20
CA HIS A 225 -2.84 2.95 9.57
C HIS A 225 -2.92 2.39 8.14
N GLY A 226 -3.13 1.07 8.07
CA GLY A 226 -3.04 0.29 6.84
C GLY A 226 -1.58 0.22 6.36
N ALA A 227 -1.22 0.83 5.23
CA ALA A 227 0.14 0.90 4.68
C ALA A 227 0.93 2.13 5.16
N VAL A 228 0.28 3.04 5.90
CA VAL A 228 0.95 4.22 6.49
C VAL A 228 1.45 3.85 7.88
N ARG A 229 2.73 4.12 8.14
CA ARG A 229 3.39 3.91 9.44
C ARG A 229 3.71 5.25 10.07
N VAL A 230 3.49 5.35 11.38
CA VAL A 230 3.91 6.50 12.18
C VAL A 230 4.93 6.02 13.21
N THR A 231 6.13 6.57 13.14
CA THR A 231 7.26 6.22 13.99
C THR A 231 7.77 7.47 14.68
N VAL A 232 7.86 7.42 16.00
CA VAL A 232 8.41 8.50 16.81
C VAL A 232 9.88 8.23 17.07
N PHE A 233 10.71 9.25 16.92
CA PHE A 233 12.11 9.23 17.34
C PHE A 233 12.29 10.22 18.49
N GLN A 234 12.91 9.79 19.58
CA GLN A 234 13.15 10.62 20.76
C GLN A 234 14.56 10.42 21.29
N ARG A 235 15.20 11.49 21.77
CA ARG A 235 16.50 11.40 22.42
C ARG A 235 16.34 10.86 23.84
N GLY A 236 17.01 9.74 24.13
CA GLY A 236 17.09 9.09 25.43
C GLY A 236 17.81 9.95 26.48
N GLY A 237 17.10 10.96 26.99
CA GLY A 237 17.54 11.88 28.04
C GLY A 237 16.38 12.60 28.72
N SER A 238 15.23 12.73 28.04
CA SER A 238 13.98 13.29 28.57
C SER A 238 13.08 12.26 29.29
N LEU A 239 13.42 10.96 29.22
CA LEU A 239 12.59 9.86 29.73
C LEU A 239 12.88 9.40 31.17
N ARG A 240 13.74 10.09 31.93
CA ARG A 240 13.98 9.75 33.36
C ARG A 240 13.15 10.53 34.38
N SER A 241 12.29 11.47 33.96
CA SER A 241 11.52 12.30 34.90
C SER A 241 9.99 12.16 34.85
N ALA A 242 9.42 11.30 34.00
CA ALA A 242 7.96 11.27 33.79
C ALA A 242 7.27 9.92 33.98
N VAL A 243 7.93 8.92 34.61
CA VAL A 243 7.25 7.69 35.03
C VAL A 243 7.67 7.32 36.44
N GLN A 244 7.03 7.96 37.41
CA GLN A 244 6.89 7.39 38.75
C GLN A 244 5.53 6.67 38.76
N PRO A 245 5.49 5.34 38.98
CA PRO A 245 4.21 4.63 39.05
C PRO A 245 3.50 5.10 40.31
N THR A 246 2.38 5.80 40.14
CA THR A 246 1.41 6.01 41.21
C THR A 246 0.80 4.65 41.56
N THR A 247 1.38 4.01 42.58
CA THR A 247 0.77 2.90 43.28
C THR A 247 -0.52 3.39 43.92
N GLY A 248 -1.65 3.09 43.27
CA GLY A 248 -2.97 3.28 43.84
C GLY A 248 -3.15 2.33 45.03
N ALA A 249 -3.11 2.88 46.23
CA ALA A 249 -3.66 2.24 47.42
C ALA A 249 -5.18 2.48 47.42
N MET A 250 -5.97 1.40 47.33
CA MET A 250 -7.39 1.43 47.70
C MET A 250 -7.52 1.48 49.22
N PRO A 251 -8.36 2.36 49.79
CA PRO A 251 -8.82 2.21 51.16
C PRO A 251 -9.96 1.19 51.25
N ALA A 252 -9.99 0.50 52.40
CA ALA A 252 -10.98 -0.47 52.83
C ALA A 252 -12.33 0.18 53.17
#